data_AF-A0A9P8UZH8-F1
#
_entry.id   AF-A0A9P8UZH8-F1
#
_cell.length_a   1.000
_cell.length_b   1.000
_cell.length_c   1.000
_cell.angle_alpha   90.00
_cell.angle_beta   90.00
_cell.angle_gamma   90.00
#
_symmetry.space_group_name_H-M   'P 1'
#
loop_
_entity.id
_entity.type
_entity.pdbx_description
1 polymer ?
#
loop_
_entity_poly.entity_id
_entity_poly.type
_entity_poly.pdbx_seq_one_letter_code
_entity_poly.pdbx_strand_id
1 'polypeptide(L)'
;MDSKSLKNLKPGRLLGSLVPILIRNKYRVDRKIGEGGFELARLTSAGVDIASDEEVAIKLMENRDGSTVLKDEAEMYKQLQGKTGFPRVYWSGSDVCYDVLVFELLGPSLADLFEYCEQKFTLKTLLLISEQAITMIECTHMHYLHRDIKPENFLISTGQQGNIIYAIDFGLAREFSEEEESKGYQGLAFEGTHRYASINCHDGLEPSWRDELESLGYVLLYFARGYLPWQGLKSGTRGEKNMLIRDKKASLSGVELCEGFLPKEFAEFIDYTRSLKFGERPNYGHLRKKFPLSSRGVPI
;
A
#
# COMPACT_ATOMS: atom_id res chain seq x y z
N MET A 1 -4.68 -39.51 4.06
CA MET A 1 -5.79 -38.54 4.19
C MET A 1 -6.22 -38.16 2.79
N ASP A 2 -7.49 -38.42 2.46
CA ASP A 2 -8.01 -38.34 1.09
C ASP A 2 -8.17 -36.91 0.57
N SER A 3 -7.85 -36.73 -0.71
CA SER A 3 -7.89 -35.51 -1.53
C SER A 3 -9.29 -34.88 -1.71
N LYS A 4 -10.32 -35.40 -1.02
CA LYS A 4 -11.71 -34.91 -1.10
C LYS A 4 -12.09 -33.88 -0.04
N SER A 5 -11.25 -33.65 0.98
CA SER A 5 -11.62 -32.77 2.12
C SER A 5 -11.39 -31.27 1.88
N LEU A 6 -10.68 -30.88 0.82
CA LEU A 6 -10.31 -29.47 0.56
C LEU A 6 -11.28 -28.73 -0.38
N LYS A 7 -12.18 -29.43 -1.09
CA LYS A 7 -13.08 -28.81 -2.09
C LYS A 7 -14.35 -28.18 -1.52
N ASN A 8 -14.55 -28.19 -0.19
CA ASN A 8 -15.80 -27.76 0.45
C ASN A 8 -15.68 -26.52 1.36
N LEU A 9 -14.59 -25.76 1.27
CA LEU A 9 -14.45 -24.50 2.02
C LEU A 9 -15.31 -23.40 1.39
N LYS A 10 -16.58 -23.34 1.80
CA LYS A 10 -17.42 -22.14 1.61
C LYS A 10 -17.01 -21.08 2.65
N PRO A 11 -16.95 -19.78 2.28
CA PRO A 11 -16.59 -18.71 3.19
C PRO A 11 -17.74 -18.48 4.19
N GLY A 12 -17.63 -19.09 5.37
CA GLY A 12 -18.62 -18.95 6.44
C GLY A 12 -18.86 -20.22 7.23
N ARG A 13 -17.81 -20.76 7.86
CA ARG A 13 -17.85 -21.61 9.08
C ARG A 13 -16.42 -22.05 9.45
N LEU A 14 -15.65 -21.15 10.06
CA LEU A 14 -14.44 -21.51 10.82
C LEU A 14 -14.82 -21.83 12.27
N LEU A 15 -15.54 -22.93 12.46
CA LEU A 15 -15.78 -23.51 13.78
C LEU A 15 -15.73 -25.04 13.60
N GLY A 16 -14.56 -25.65 13.82
CA GLY A 16 -14.47 -27.08 14.13
C GLY A 16 -13.50 -27.98 13.35
N SER A 17 -12.40 -27.52 12.73
CA SER A 17 -11.36 -28.46 12.25
C SER A 17 -10.22 -28.59 13.27
N LEU A 18 -10.15 -29.75 13.95
CA LEU A 18 -9.09 -30.15 14.89
C LEU A 18 -7.71 -30.39 14.24
N VAL A 19 -7.56 -30.11 12.93
CA VAL A 19 -6.30 -30.29 12.21
C VAL A 19 -5.74 -28.91 11.85
N PRO A 20 -4.56 -28.54 12.38
CA PRO A 20 -3.93 -27.27 12.01
C PRO A 20 -3.58 -27.27 10.52
N ILE A 21 -3.78 -26.14 9.86
CA ILE A 21 -3.29 -25.94 8.49
C ILE A 21 -1.79 -25.66 8.59
N LEU A 22 -0.98 -26.51 7.97
CA LEU A 22 0.47 -26.41 7.96
C LEU A 22 0.97 -26.15 6.55
N ILE A 23 1.80 -25.11 6.40
CA ILE A 23 2.56 -24.87 5.18
C ILE A 23 3.97 -25.46 5.37
N ARG A 24 4.36 -26.34 4.46
CA ARG A 24 5.66 -27.02 4.40
C ARG A 24 6.00 -27.78 5.68
N ASN A 25 4.98 -28.23 6.43
CA ASN A 25 5.12 -28.78 7.80
C ASN A 25 5.93 -27.88 8.75
N LYS A 26 6.01 -26.58 8.46
CA LYS A 26 6.87 -25.62 9.16
C LYS A 26 6.07 -24.44 9.72
N TYR A 27 5.18 -23.87 8.92
CA TYR A 27 4.39 -22.70 9.33
C TYR A 27 2.97 -23.11 9.63
N ARG A 28 2.51 -22.91 10.86
CA ARG A 28 1.12 -23.13 11.25
C ARG A 28 0.31 -21.89 10.94
N VAL A 29 -0.79 -22.04 10.21
CA VAL A 29 -1.74 -20.96 9.93
C VAL A 29 -2.77 -20.89 11.06
N ASP A 30 -2.87 -19.75 11.74
CA ASP A 30 -3.66 -19.61 12.96
C ASP A 30 -4.95 -18.82 12.72
N ARG A 31 -4.85 -17.55 12.33
CA ARG A 31 -6.01 -16.66 12.15
C ARG A 31 -5.89 -15.83 10.88
N LYS A 32 -7.01 -15.64 10.19
CA LYS A 32 -7.12 -14.67 9.09
C LYS A 32 -6.91 -13.25 9.63
N ILE A 33 -6.06 -12.47 8.97
CA ILE A 33 -5.78 -11.06 9.29
C ILE A 33 -6.06 -10.11 8.11
N GLY A 34 -6.20 -10.63 6.89
CA GLY A 34 -6.51 -9.83 5.72
C GLY A 34 -7.05 -10.66 4.57
N GLU A 35 -7.71 -9.99 3.63
CA GLU A 35 -8.15 -10.55 2.35
C GLU A 35 -8.01 -9.46 1.29
N GLY A 36 -7.50 -9.83 0.12
CA GLY A 36 -7.29 -8.89 -0.99
C GLY A 36 -7.29 -9.58 -2.34
N GLY A 37 -7.25 -8.77 -3.40
CA GLY A 37 -7.28 -9.21 -4.80
C GLY A 37 -8.68 -9.15 -5.41
N PHE A 38 -8.81 -8.41 -6.52
CA PHE A 38 -10.08 -8.26 -7.26
C PHE A 38 -10.45 -9.51 -8.06
N GLU A 39 -9.47 -10.17 -8.69
CA GLU A 39 -9.70 -11.31 -9.60
C GLU A 39 -9.23 -12.66 -9.02
N LEU A 40 -8.28 -12.63 -8.08
CA LEU A 40 -7.74 -13.80 -7.39
C LEU A 40 -7.84 -13.57 -5.89
N ALA A 41 -8.58 -14.43 -5.19
CA ALA A 41 -8.69 -14.35 -3.74
C ALA A 41 -7.31 -14.60 -3.11
N ARG A 42 -6.76 -13.57 -2.46
CA ARG A 42 -5.56 -13.65 -1.64
C ARG A 42 -5.96 -13.54 -0.18
N LEU A 43 -5.55 -14.53 0.60
CA LEU A 43 -5.81 -14.58 2.03
C LEU A 43 -4.50 -14.29 2.77
N THR A 44 -4.51 -13.32 3.68
CA THR A 44 -3.40 -13.09 4.60
C THR A 44 -3.79 -13.57 5.98
N SER A 45 -2.95 -14.42 6.58
CA SER A 45 -3.18 -14.99 7.91
C SER A 45 -1.96 -14.79 8.79
N ALA A 46 -2.18 -14.55 10.09
CA ALA A 46 -1.14 -14.70 11.08
C ALA A 46 -0.94 -16.19 11.37
N GLY A 47 0.30 -16.55 11.67
CA GLY A 47 0.71 -17.91 11.97
C GLY A 47 1.99 -17.93 12.80
N VAL A 48 2.57 -19.12 12.95
CA VAL A 48 3.80 -19.33 13.71
C VAL A 48 4.75 -20.24 12.94
N ASP A 49 6.03 -19.90 12.89
CA ASP A 49 7.09 -20.85 12.53
C ASP A 49 7.29 -21.83 13.69
N ILE A 50 6.89 -23.10 13.50
CA ILE A 50 6.84 -24.11 14.57
C ILE A 50 8.24 -24.39 15.15
N ALA A 51 9.30 -24.20 14.36
CA ALA A 51 10.65 -24.50 14.81
C ALA A 51 11.23 -23.40 15.73
N SER A 52 10.90 -22.14 15.47
CA SER A 52 11.40 -20.98 16.24
C SER A 52 10.39 -20.40 17.22
N ASP A 53 9.12 -20.79 17.13
CA ASP A 53 7.98 -20.18 17.84
C ASP A 53 7.80 -18.67 17.53
N GLU A 54 8.33 -18.22 16.39
CA GLU A 54 8.19 -16.84 15.93
C GLU A 54 6.87 -16.64 15.17
N GLU A 55 6.17 -15.55 15.45
CA GLU A 55 4.97 -15.16 14.72
C GLU A 55 5.31 -14.70 13.28
N VAL A 56 4.48 -15.09 12.31
CA VAL A 56 4.65 -14.78 10.89
C VAL A 56 3.34 -14.36 10.23
N ALA A 57 3.44 -13.59 9.15
CA ALA A 57 2.35 -13.36 8.23
C ALA A 57 2.49 -14.30 7.02
N ILE A 58 1.37 -14.94 6.64
CA ILE A 58 1.30 -15.94 5.58
C ILE A 58 0.24 -15.47 4.57
N LYS A 59 0.70 -15.06 3.38
CA LYS A 59 -0.16 -14.72 2.24
C LYS A 59 -0.31 -15.96 1.36
N LEU A 60 -1.56 -16.36 1.14
CA LEU A 60 -1.97 -17.54 0.39
C LEU A 60 -2.78 -17.11 -0.82
N MET A 61 -2.47 -17.66 -1.99
CA MET A 61 -3.25 -17.49 -3.21
C MET A 61 -3.46 -18.86 -3.85
N GLU A 62 -4.67 -19.18 -4.28
CA GLU A 62 -4.92 -20.45 -4.98
C GLU A 62 -4.03 -20.53 -6.22
N ASN A 63 -3.30 -21.63 -6.35
CA ASN A 63 -2.42 -21.87 -7.48
C ASN A 63 -3.27 -22.05 -8.74
N ARG A 64 -3.05 -21.17 -9.71
CA ARG A 64 -3.62 -21.30 -11.06
C ARG A 64 -2.48 -21.44 -12.04
N ASP A 65 -2.65 -22.35 -12.98
CA ASP A 65 -1.65 -22.61 -14.03
C ASP A 65 -1.21 -21.30 -14.70
N GLY A 66 0.10 -21.04 -14.64
CA GLY A 66 0.73 -19.86 -15.24
C GLY A 66 0.69 -18.58 -14.42
N SER A 67 0.04 -18.53 -13.24
CA SER A 67 0.09 -17.34 -12.38
C SER A 67 1.49 -17.15 -11.76
N THR A 68 2.04 -15.94 -11.89
CA THR A 68 3.33 -15.56 -11.30
C THR A 68 3.20 -14.52 -10.19
N VAL A 69 1.99 -14.06 -9.88
CA VAL A 69 1.71 -12.91 -9.01
C VAL A 69 2.48 -12.93 -7.68
N LEU A 70 2.38 -14.01 -6.89
CA LEU A 70 3.09 -14.09 -5.60
C LEU A 70 4.59 -14.35 -5.77
N LYS A 71 5.02 -14.92 -6.89
CA LYS A 71 6.45 -15.12 -7.20
C LYS A 71 7.10 -13.79 -7.56
N ASP A 72 6.44 -13.00 -8.39
CA ASP A 72 6.88 -11.65 -8.78
C ASP A 72 6.93 -10.73 -7.55
N GLU A 73 5.87 -10.75 -6.72
CA GLU A 73 5.83 -10.01 -5.46
C GLU A 73 6.96 -10.44 -4.51
N ALA A 74 7.25 -11.73 -4.40
CA ALA A 74 8.36 -12.23 -3.58
C ALA A 74 9.72 -11.74 -4.09
N GLU A 75 9.92 -11.67 -5.40
CA GLU A 75 11.16 -11.20 -6.01
C GLU A 75 11.37 -9.70 -5.77
N MET A 76 10.31 -8.90 -5.86
CA MET A 76 10.36 -7.48 -5.52
C MET A 76 10.83 -7.27 -4.07
N TYR A 77 10.26 -8.02 -3.11
CA TYR A 77 10.71 -7.94 -1.72
C TYR A 77 12.17 -8.35 -1.55
N LYS A 78 12.67 -9.36 -2.29
CA LYS A 78 14.09 -9.73 -2.24
C LYS A 78 15.01 -8.60 -2.69
N GLN A 79 14.63 -7.86 -3.74
CA GLN A 79 15.42 -6.70 -4.19
C GLN A 79 15.40 -5.56 -3.17
N LEU A 80 14.31 -5.42 -2.42
CA LEU A 80 14.15 -4.41 -1.37
C LEU A 80 14.68 -4.87 0.01
N GLN A 81 15.12 -6.12 0.16
CA GLN A 81 15.61 -6.62 1.44
C GLN A 81 16.82 -5.84 1.95
N GLY A 82 16.86 -5.64 3.27
CA GLY A 82 17.90 -4.87 3.95
C GLY A 82 17.66 -3.36 3.94
N LYS A 83 16.63 -2.87 3.24
CA LYS A 83 16.13 -1.49 3.38
C LYS A 83 15.13 -1.42 4.54
N THR A 84 15.18 -0.33 5.30
CA THR A 84 14.22 -0.07 6.38
C THR A 84 12.82 0.18 5.80
N GLY A 85 11.80 -0.35 6.45
CA GLY A 85 10.40 -0.19 6.03
C GLY A 85 9.92 -1.20 4.98
N PHE A 86 10.63 -2.31 4.82
CA PHE A 86 10.17 -3.44 3.99
C PHE A 86 10.26 -4.73 4.82
N PRO A 87 9.17 -5.52 4.88
CA PRO A 87 9.14 -6.71 5.72
C PRO A 87 10.11 -7.77 5.22
N ARG A 88 10.74 -8.48 6.16
CA ARG A 88 11.58 -9.62 5.80
C ARG A 88 10.72 -10.74 5.21
N VAL A 89 11.12 -11.26 4.05
CA VAL A 89 10.56 -12.50 3.50
C VAL A 89 11.30 -13.69 4.07
N TYR A 90 10.58 -14.59 4.74
CA TYR A 90 11.11 -15.84 5.28
C TYR A 90 11.08 -16.96 4.26
N TRP A 91 10.01 -17.04 3.47
CA TRP A 91 9.86 -18.10 2.47
C TRP A 91 8.84 -17.71 1.39
N SER A 92 9.06 -18.19 0.17
CA SER A 92 8.11 -18.06 -0.94
C SER A 92 8.13 -19.35 -1.76
N GLY A 93 6.97 -19.85 -2.16
CA GLY A 93 6.87 -21.04 -3.01
C GLY A 93 5.45 -21.57 -3.10
N SER A 94 5.29 -22.67 -3.82
CA SER A 94 4.01 -23.36 -3.92
C SER A 94 3.93 -24.49 -2.88
N ASP A 95 2.79 -24.62 -2.21
CA ASP A 95 2.47 -25.74 -1.33
C ASP A 95 1.05 -26.25 -1.59
N VAL A 96 0.94 -27.53 -1.93
CA VAL A 96 -0.28 -28.20 -2.38
C VAL A 96 -0.96 -27.43 -3.53
N CYS A 97 -2.03 -26.67 -3.22
CA CYS A 97 -2.85 -25.93 -4.17
C CYS A 97 -2.75 -24.41 -3.98
N TYR A 98 -1.73 -23.95 -3.24
CA TYR A 98 -1.53 -22.53 -2.97
C TYR A 98 -0.13 -22.10 -3.38
N ASP A 99 -0.02 -20.93 -3.99
CA ASP A 99 1.19 -20.13 -3.91
C ASP A 99 1.20 -19.39 -2.58
N VAL A 100 2.36 -19.34 -1.95
CA VAL A 100 2.51 -18.89 -0.58
C VAL A 100 3.70 -17.95 -0.46
N LEU A 101 3.50 -16.87 0.28
CA LEU A 101 4.54 -15.93 0.68
C LEU A 101 4.47 -15.75 2.21
N VAL A 102 5.58 -16.04 2.89
CA VAL A 102 5.72 -15.96 4.34
C VAL A 102 6.69 -14.83 4.67
N PHE A 103 6.24 -13.87 5.47
CA PHE A 103 7.00 -12.67 5.83
C PHE A 103 6.81 -12.30 7.30
N GLU A 104 7.62 -11.36 7.76
CA GLU A 104 7.54 -10.71 9.07
C GLU A 104 6.10 -10.31 9.41
N LEU A 105 5.63 -10.71 10.60
CA LEU A 105 4.33 -10.26 11.09
C LEU A 105 4.45 -8.81 11.59
N LEU A 106 3.68 -7.92 10.98
CA LEU A 106 3.64 -6.50 11.32
C LEU A 106 2.44 -6.15 12.20
N GLY A 107 2.47 -4.93 12.74
CA GLY A 107 1.40 -4.36 13.54
C GLY A 107 0.23 -3.83 12.71
N PRO A 108 -0.64 -2.99 13.31
CA PRO A 108 -1.78 -2.40 12.61
C PRO A 108 -1.35 -1.49 11.44
N SER A 109 -2.23 -1.34 10.45
CA SER A 109 -2.05 -0.39 9.37
C SER A 109 -2.24 1.05 9.86
N LEU A 110 -1.76 2.04 9.09
CA LEU A 110 -2.07 3.45 9.35
C LEU A 110 -3.57 3.72 9.23
N ALA A 111 -4.32 2.91 8.45
CA ALA A 111 -5.78 2.98 8.40
C ALA A 111 -6.41 2.55 9.74
N ASP A 112 -5.93 1.46 10.35
CA ASP A 112 -6.43 0.98 11.64
C ASP A 112 -6.11 1.98 12.77
N LEU A 113 -4.88 2.52 12.77
CA LEU A 113 -4.47 3.55 13.72
C LEU A 113 -5.25 4.85 13.53
N PHE A 114 -5.62 5.18 12.29
CA PHE A 114 -6.42 6.36 12.00
C PHE A 114 -7.83 6.23 12.56
N GLU A 115 -8.45 5.06 12.41
CA GLU A 115 -9.75 4.79 13.04
C GLU A 115 -9.65 4.81 14.56
N TYR A 116 -8.60 4.21 15.14
CA TYR A 116 -8.34 4.24 16.58
C TYR A 116 -8.21 5.67 17.12
N CYS A 117 -7.62 6.58 16.35
CA CYS A 117 -7.44 7.99 16.68
C CYS A 117 -8.61 8.89 16.26
N GLU A 118 -9.83 8.35 16.17
CA GLU A 118 -11.06 9.10 15.81
C GLU A 118 -10.93 9.87 14.48
N GLN A 119 -10.24 9.26 13.51
CA GLN A 119 -10.09 9.76 12.14
C GLN A 119 -9.41 11.13 12.06
N LYS A 120 -8.44 11.40 12.92
CA LYS A 120 -7.58 12.58 12.79
C LYS A 120 -6.19 12.36 13.38
N PHE A 121 -5.16 12.60 12.57
CA PHE A 121 -3.79 12.65 13.06
C PHE A 121 -3.31 14.07 13.35
N THR A 122 -2.43 14.18 14.35
CA THR A 122 -1.76 15.44 14.68
C THR A 122 -0.74 15.81 13.61
N LEU A 123 -0.39 17.09 13.53
CA LEU A 123 0.68 17.54 12.62
C LEU A 123 2.00 16.80 12.88
N LYS A 124 2.37 16.56 14.14
CA LYS A 124 3.59 15.80 14.51
C LYS A 124 3.59 14.40 13.88
N THR A 125 2.47 13.69 14.02
CA THR A 125 2.28 12.35 13.43
C THR A 125 2.36 12.41 11.90
N LEU A 126 1.73 13.40 11.27
CA LEU A 126 1.80 13.56 9.81
C LEU A 126 3.22 13.79 9.32
N LEU A 127 4.01 14.65 9.98
CA LEU A 127 5.41 14.89 9.62
C LEU A 127 6.27 13.62 9.72
N LEU A 128 6.07 12.82 10.77
CA LEU A 128 6.76 11.53 10.96
C LEU A 128 6.37 10.51 9.88
N ILE A 129 5.09 10.44 9.52
CA ILE A 129 4.60 9.57 8.44
C ILE A 129 5.16 10.02 7.10
N SER A 130 5.10 11.32 6.78
CA SER A 130 5.57 11.87 5.51
C SER A 130 7.04 11.55 5.25
N GLU A 131 7.91 11.71 6.25
CA GLU A 131 9.34 11.46 6.10
C GLU A 131 9.62 9.99 5.73
N GLN A 132 9.07 9.06 6.51
CA GLN A 132 9.25 7.63 6.27
C GLN A 132 8.59 7.18 4.96
N ALA A 133 7.38 7.65 4.66
CA ALA A 133 6.67 7.28 3.44
C ALA A 133 7.41 7.75 2.18
N ILE A 134 7.93 8.98 2.16
CA ILE A 134 8.73 9.47 1.02
C ILE A 134 10.01 8.65 0.87
N THR A 135 10.67 8.29 1.97
CA THR A 135 11.87 7.44 1.94
C THR A 135 11.58 6.04 1.39
N MET A 136 10.48 5.41 1.82
CA MET A 136 10.07 4.10 1.28
C MET A 136 9.72 4.19 -0.21
N ILE A 137 8.96 5.20 -0.61
CA ILE A 137 8.61 5.43 -2.02
C ILE A 137 9.87 5.64 -2.87
N GLU A 138 10.83 6.46 -2.41
CA GLU A 138 12.11 6.64 -3.10
C GLU A 138 12.90 5.32 -3.24
N CYS A 139 12.90 4.48 -2.20
CA CYS A 139 13.55 3.17 -2.27
C CYS A 139 12.87 2.24 -3.28
N THR A 140 11.54 2.21 -3.29
CA THR A 140 10.76 1.42 -4.27
C THR A 140 11.05 1.89 -5.69
N HIS A 141 11.05 3.21 -5.91
CA HIS A 141 11.33 3.87 -7.20
C HIS A 141 12.73 3.63 -7.77
N MET A 142 13.61 2.90 -7.06
CA MET A 142 14.85 2.40 -7.64
C MET A 142 14.62 1.33 -8.72
N HIS A 143 13.53 0.57 -8.60
CA HIS A 143 13.25 -0.60 -9.45
C HIS A 143 11.78 -0.72 -9.87
N TYR A 144 10.86 -0.17 -9.07
CA TYR A 144 9.42 -0.42 -9.21
C TYR A 144 8.58 0.84 -8.98
N LEU A 145 7.36 0.81 -9.48
CA LEU A 145 6.25 1.63 -9.01
C LEU A 145 5.30 0.75 -8.20
N HIS A 146 4.88 1.19 -7.01
CA HIS A 146 3.97 0.43 -6.15
C HIS A 146 2.53 0.40 -6.70
N ARG A 147 2.07 1.50 -7.29
CA ARG A 147 0.75 1.73 -7.92
C ARG A 147 -0.49 1.65 -7.03
N ASP A 148 -0.34 1.48 -5.71
CA ASP A 148 -1.46 1.44 -4.76
C ASP A 148 -1.11 2.06 -3.40
N ILE A 149 -0.64 3.31 -3.45
CA ILE A 149 -0.35 4.11 -2.26
C ILE A 149 -1.66 4.45 -1.53
N LYS A 150 -1.86 3.86 -0.36
CA LYS A 150 -3.06 4.04 0.49
C LYS A 150 -2.76 3.72 1.96
N PRO A 151 -3.55 4.22 2.92
CA PRO A 151 -3.34 3.99 4.35
C PRO A 151 -3.18 2.52 4.76
N GLU A 152 -3.90 1.62 4.11
CA GLU A 152 -3.94 0.19 4.41
C GLU A 152 -2.64 -0.54 4.06
N ASN A 153 -1.84 0.01 3.14
CA ASN A 153 -0.57 -0.59 2.69
C ASN A 153 0.66 -0.06 3.46
N PHE A 154 0.44 0.79 4.47
CA PHE A 154 1.47 1.24 5.39
C PHE A 154 1.17 0.69 6.78
N LEU A 155 2.04 -0.18 7.32
CA LEU A 155 1.88 -0.80 8.64
C LEU A 155 2.97 -0.34 9.58
N ILE A 156 2.70 -0.34 10.89
CA ILE A 156 3.75 -0.11 11.88
C ILE A 156 4.41 -1.43 12.31
N SER A 157 5.66 -1.36 12.77
CA SER A 157 6.32 -2.51 13.39
C SER A 157 5.59 -2.99 14.65
N THR A 158 5.88 -4.21 15.08
CA THR A 158 5.45 -4.74 16.38
C THR A 158 6.49 -4.46 17.48
N GLY A 159 6.07 -4.52 18.74
CA GLY A 159 6.98 -4.45 19.88
C GLY A 159 7.71 -3.11 20.04
N GLN A 160 9.02 -3.16 20.30
CA GLN A 160 9.84 -1.98 20.66
C GLN A 160 10.18 -1.07 19.47
N GLN A 161 9.91 -1.49 18.23
CA GLN A 161 10.16 -0.71 17.00
C GLN A 161 8.90 -0.05 16.45
N GLY A 162 7.85 0.12 17.25
CA GLY A 162 6.52 0.60 16.81
C GLY A 162 6.46 1.99 16.17
N ASN A 163 7.59 2.70 16.05
CA ASN A 163 7.72 3.96 15.33
C ASN A 163 8.17 3.80 13.86
N ILE A 164 8.53 2.59 13.43
CA ILE A 164 8.94 2.30 12.05
C ILE A 164 7.71 1.92 11.23
N ILE A 165 7.56 2.55 10.06
CA ILE A 165 6.51 2.25 9.08
C ILE A 165 7.08 1.32 8.01
N TYR A 166 6.26 0.38 7.56
CA TYR A 166 6.54 -0.61 6.54
C TYR A 166 5.56 -0.46 5.37
N ALA A 167 6.07 -0.53 4.14
CA ALA A 167 5.26 -0.66 2.94
C ALA A 167 5.00 -2.15 2.64
N ILE A 168 3.74 -2.48 2.32
CA ILE A 168 3.32 -3.84 1.97
C ILE A 168 2.47 -3.86 0.70
N ASP A 169 2.17 -5.07 0.23
CA ASP A 169 1.27 -5.36 -0.90
C ASP A 169 1.74 -4.79 -2.24
N PHE A 170 2.84 -5.34 -2.73
CA PHE A 170 3.39 -5.08 -4.07
C PHE A 170 2.65 -5.87 -5.16
N GLY A 171 1.46 -6.39 -4.87
CA GLY A 171 0.68 -7.19 -5.82
C GLY A 171 0.14 -6.43 -7.04
N LEU A 172 0.20 -5.09 -7.01
CA LEU A 172 -0.02 -4.22 -8.17
C LEU A 172 1.27 -3.54 -8.62
N ALA A 173 2.42 -3.79 -8.00
CA ALA A 173 3.65 -3.13 -8.37
C ALA A 173 4.09 -3.55 -9.78
N ARG A 174 4.81 -2.67 -10.46
CA ARG A 174 5.35 -2.93 -11.81
C ARG A 174 6.80 -2.50 -11.86
N GLU A 175 7.62 -3.29 -12.54
CA GLU A 175 9.00 -2.92 -12.83
C GLU A 175 9.02 -1.63 -13.64
N PHE A 176 9.88 -0.74 -13.20
CA PHE A 176 10.11 0.54 -13.83
C PHE A 176 11.29 0.38 -14.78
N SER A 177 11.09 0.64 -16.09
CA SER A 177 12.17 0.74 -17.05
C SER A 177 12.16 2.12 -17.73
N GLU A 178 13.28 2.84 -17.66
CA GLU A 178 13.41 4.18 -18.26
C GLU A 178 13.19 4.17 -19.79
N GLU A 179 13.43 3.02 -20.44
CA GLU A 179 13.30 2.84 -21.88
C GLU A 179 11.83 2.68 -22.33
N GLU A 180 10.98 2.00 -21.56
CA GLU A 180 9.57 1.77 -21.91
C GLU A 180 8.69 3.01 -21.66
N GLU A 181 9.05 3.87 -20.71
CA GLU A 181 8.29 5.08 -20.40
C GLU A 181 8.35 6.14 -21.51
N SER A 182 9.39 6.19 -22.35
CA SER A 182 9.45 7.19 -23.43
C SER A 182 8.26 7.16 -24.41
N LYS A 183 7.44 6.10 -24.37
CA LYS A 183 6.31 5.85 -25.27
C LYS A 183 4.96 6.33 -24.74
N GLY A 184 4.83 6.73 -23.47
CA GLY A 184 3.64 7.37 -22.92
C GLY A 184 2.32 6.66 -23.25
N TYR A 185 2.19 5.39 -22.85
CA TYR A 185 1.01 4.58 -23.17
C TYR A 185 -0.28 5.21 -22.60
N GLN A 186 -1.33 5.25 -23.42
CA GLN A 186 -2.67 5.71 -23.05
C GLN A 186 -3.65 4.53 -23.07
N GLY A 187 -4.61 4.51 -22.14
CA GLY A 187 -5.76 3.61 -22.20
C GLY A 187 -5.67 2.35 -21.33
N LEU A 188 -4.77 2.31 -20.33
CA LEU A 188 -4.81 1.26 -19.32
C LEU A 188 -5.87 1.56 -18.26
N ALA A 189 -6.64 0.54 -17.88
CA ALA A 189 -7.55 0.65 -16.75
C ALA A 189 -6.73 0.77 -15.45
N PHE A 190 -6.95 1.85 -14.69
CA PHE A 190 -6.31 2.00 -13.39
C PHE A 190 -6.90 1.01 -12.37
N GLU A 191 -6.07 0.11 -11.85
CA GLU A 191 -6.48 -0.96 -10.94
C GLU A 191 -6.42 -0.57 -9.46
N GLY A 192 -5.75 0.53 -9.12
CA GLY A 192 -5.54 0.96 -7.75
C GLY A 192 -6.74 1.68 -7.11
N THR A 193 -6.50 2.20 -5.91
CA THR A 193 -7.54 2.86 -5.12
C THR A 193 -7.84 4.28 -5.60
N HIS A 194 -8.95 4.44 -6.35
CA HIS A 194 -9.35 5.71 -7.01
C HIS A 194 -9.46 6.93 -6.08
N ARG A 195 -9.73 6.69 -4.78
CA ARG A 195 -9.75 7.73 -3.75
C ARG A 195 -8.41 8.45 -3.65
N TYR A 196 -7.30 7.70 -3.71
CA TYR A 196 -5.94 8.22 -3.57
C TYR A 196 -5.22 8.34 -4.91
N ALA A 197 -5.74 7.80 -6.01
CA ALA A 197 -5.12 7.89 -7.33
C ALA A 197 -4.83 9.33 -7.79
N SER A 198 -3.73 9.54 -8.52
CA SER A 198 -3.42 10.83 -9.15
C SER A 198 -4.45 11.22 -10.21
N ILE A 199 -4.48 12.50 -10.58
CA ILE A 199 -5.33 12.98 -11.69
C ILE A 199 -4.97 12.26 -12.99
N ASN A 200 -3.69 12.02 -13.28
CA ASN A 200 -3.25 11.32 -14.49
C ASN A 200 -3.77 9.87 -14.55
N CYS A 201 -3.82 9.17 -13.40
CA CYS A 201 -4.37 7.82 -13.33
C CYS A 201 -5.87 7.80 -13.70
N HIS A 202 -6.63 8.83 -13.31
CA HIS A 202 -8.03 8.96 -13.72
C HIS A 202 -8.17 9.28 -15.22
N ASP A 203 -7.21 10.00 -15.80
CA ASP A 203 -7.16 10.32 -17.23
C ASP A 203 -6.69 9.13 -18.09
N GLY A 204 -6.43 7.96 -17.49
CA GLY A 204 -6.03 6.75 -18.19
C GLY A 204 -4.61 6.79 -18.76
N LEU A 205 -3.77 7.69 -18.22
CA LEU A 205 -2.35 7.78 -18.55
C LEU A 205 -1.57 6.71 -17.76
N GLU A 206 -0.48 6.21 -18.34
CA GLU A 206 0.46 5.36 -17.61
C GLU A 206 0.94 6.10 -16.34
N PRO A 207 0.87 5.47 -15.15
CA PRO A 207 1.42 6.04 -13.93
C PRO A 207 2.96 6.06 -13.95
N SER A 208 3.54 7.09 -13.33
CA SER A 208 4.98 7.27 -13.12
C SER A 208 5.27 7.71 -11.67
N TRP A 209 6.52 8.01 -11.34
CA TRP A 209 6.92 8.42 -9.98
C TRP A 209 6.11 9.58 -9.39
N ARG A 210 5.69 10.53 -10.22
CA ARG A 210 4.88 11.69 -9.78
C ARG A 210 3.52 11.26 -9.24
N ASP A 211 2.96 10.18 -9.76
CA ASP A 211 1.62 9.72 -9.46
C ASP A 211 1.57 9.03 -8.09
N GLU A 212 2.64 8.32 -7.69
CA GLU A 212 2.78 7.74 -6.36
C GLU A 212 2.90 8.83 -5.28
N LEU A 213 3.65 9.90 -5.57
CA LEU A 213 3.83 11.02 -4.66
C LEU A 213 2.57 11.90 -4.57
N GLU A 214 1.86 12.13 -5.68
CA GLU A 214 0.56 12.81 -5.64
C GLU A 214 -0.43 12.00 -4.79
N SER A 215 -0.43 10.67 -4.94
CA SER A 215 -1.25 9.78 -4.13
C SER A 215 -0.91 9.86 -2.64
N LEU A 216 0.39 9.92 -2.29
CA LEU A 216 0.82 10.16 -0.91
C LEU A 216 0.31 11.52 -0.38
N GLY A 217 0.32 12.57 -1.21
CA GLY A 217 -0.23 13.87 -0.84
C GLY A 217 -1.70 13.79 -0.44
N TYR A 218 -2.50 13.01 -1.19
CA TYR A 218 -3.90 12.77 -0.84
C TYR A 218 -4.08 11.89 0.41
N VAL A 219 -3.19 10.93 0.65
CA VAL A 219 -3.18 10.13 1.89
C VAL A 219 -2.90 11.02 3.12
N LEU A 220 -1.90 11.91 3.04
CA LEU A 220 -1.57 12.83 4.12
C LEU A 220 -2.71 13.84 4.38
N LEU A 221 -3.32 14.34 3.31
CA LEU A 221 -4.50 15.21 3.40
C LEU A 221 -5.68 14.50 4.08
N TYR A 222 -5.92 13.24 3.74
CA TYR A 222 -6.96 12.42 4.35
C TYR A 222 -6.73 12.27 5.86
N PHE A 223 -5.49 11.94 6.27
CA PHE A 223 -5.14 11.82 7.68
C PHE A 223 -5.26 13.13 8.47
N ALA A 224 -5.01 14.27 7.84
CA ALA A 224 -5.14 15.57 8.47
C ALA A 224 -6.60 16.02 8.63
N ARG A 225 -7.43 15.74 7.63
CA ARG A 225 -8.78 16.29 7.48
C ARG A 225 -9.89 15.37 7.97
N GLY A 226 -9.66 14.06 8.07
CA GLY A 226 -10.73 13.08 8.32
C GLY A 226 -11.39 12.56 7.04
N TYR A 227 -11.41 13.39 6.00
CA TYR A 227 -12.05 13.09 4.73
C TYR A 227 -11.40 13.85 3.58
N LEU A 228 -11.64 13.41 2.35
CA LEU A 228 -11.26 14.08 1.11
C LEU A 228 -12.48 14.72 0.44
N PRO A 229 -12.35 15.88 -0.23
CA PRO A 229 -13.47 16.59 -0.85
C PRO A 229 -14.24 15.81 -1.92
N TRP A 230 -13.67 14.72 -2.43
CA TRP A 230 -14.26 13.82 -3.43
C TRP A 230 -14.83 12.53 -2.83
N GLN A 231 -14.92 12.40 -1.50
CA GLN A 231 -15.64 11.30 -0.86
C GLN A 231 -17.16 11.53 -0.89
N GLY A 232 -17.93 10.43 -0.97
CA GLY A 232 -19.40 10.49 -0.91
C GLY A 232 -20.11 10.96 -2.19
N LEU A 233 -19.38 11.25 -3.26
CA LEU A 233 -19.97 11.61 -4.56
C LEU A 233 -20.85 10.46 -5.09
N LYS A 234 -22.08 10.79 -5.50
CA LYS A 234 -23.08 9.85 -6.01
C LYS A 234 -23.14 9.92 -7.54
N SER A 235 -23.25 8.77 -8.19
CA SER A 235 -23.41 8.62 -9.64
C SER A 235 -24.17 7.33 -9.96
N GLY A 236 -24.67 7.21 -11.19
CA GLY A 236 -25.37 6.01 -11.66
C GLY A 236 -24.42 4.87 -12.01
N THR A 237 -23.20 5.19 -12.46
CA THR A 237 -22.19 4.18 -12.83
C THR A 237 -20.84 4.42 -12.13
N ARG A 238 -19.99 3.39 -12.10
CA ARG A 238 -18.61 3.48 -11.59
C ARG A 238 -17.76 4.46 -12.42
N GLY A 239 -17.91 4.44 -13.75
CA GLY A 239 -17.21 5.35 -14.66
C GLY A 239 -17.55 6.82 -14.40
N GLU A 240 -18.84 7.14 -14.26
CA GLU A 240 -19.29 8.49 -13.88
C GLU A 240 -18.73 8.91 -12.51
N LYS A 241 -18.71 8.00 -11.53
CA LYS A 241 -18.16 8.29 -10.21
C LYS A 241 -16.70 8.70 -10.30
N ASN A 242 -15.94 7.96 -11.11
CA ASN A 242 -14.52 8.20 -11.30
C ASN A 242 -14.28 9.56 -11.98
N MET A 243 -15.06 9.90 -13.00
CA MET A 243 -15.01 11.23 -13.63
C MET A 243 -15.32 12.35 -12.63
N LEU A 244 -16.35 12.19 -11.78
CA LEU A 244 -16.66 13.18 -10.74
C LEU A 244 -15.53 13.33 -9.70
N ILE A 245 -14.90 12.23 -9.29
CA ILE A 245 -13.73 12.27 -8.39
C ILE A 245 -12.58 13.01 -9.05
N ARG A 246 -12.28 12.69 -10.31
CA ARG A 246 -11.24 13.32 -11.12
C ARG A 246 -11.46 14.82 -11.24
N ASP A 247 -12.65 15.23 -11.67
CA ASP A 247 -12.96 16.65 -11.88
C ASP A 247 -12.90 17.43 -10.56
N LYS A 248 -13.34 16.82 -9.46
CA LYS A 248 -13.22 17.43 -8.14
C LYS A 248 -11.76 17.59 -7.71
N LYS A 249 -10.89 16.60 -7.97
CA LYS A 249 -9.44 16.70 -7.71
C LYS A 249 -8.79 17.80 -8.54
N ALA A 250 -9.10 17.87 -9.83
CA ALA A 250 -8.55 18.85 -10.76
C ALA A 250 -9.03 20.29 -10.48
N SER A 251 -10.24 20.44 -9.90
CA SER A 251 -10.81 21.75 -9.56
C SER A 251 -10.19 22.43 -8.34
N LEU A 252 -9.33 21.74 -7.57
CA LEU A 252 -8.79 22.23 -6.30
C LEU A 252 -7.26 22.24 -6.35
N SER A 253 -6.65 23.41 -6.15
CA SER A 253 -5.21 23.57 -5.93
C SER A 253 -4.75 22.97 -4.60
N GLY A 254 -3.44 22.72 -4.43
CA GLY A 254 -2.87 22.30 -3.15
C GLY A 254 -3.21 23.26 -2.00
N VAL A 255 -3.23 24.57 -2.30
CA VAL A 255 -3.60 25.62 -1.32
C VAL A 255 -5.05 25.45 -0.86
N GLU A 256 -6.01 25.35 -1.78
CA GLU A 256 -7.43 25.15 -1.45
C GLU A 256 -7.67 23.82 -0.73
N LEU A 257 -6.88 22.79 -1.04
CA LEU A 257 -6.96 21.51 -0.36
C LEU A 257 -6.54 21.61 1.11
N CYS A 258 -5.50 22.39 1.41
CA CYS A 258 -4.87 22.49 2.75
C CYS A 258 -5.37 23.66 3.61
N GLU A 259 -6.19 24.55 3.03
CA GLU A 259 -6.59 25.84 3.63
C GLU A 259 -7.18 25.67 5.03
N GLY A 260 -6.60 26.38 6.01
CA GLY A 260 -7.14 26.51 7.36
C GLY A 260 -6.78 25.38 8.34
N PHE A 261 -6.05 24.33 7.93
CA PHE A 261 -5.70 23.23 8.83
C PHE A 261 -4.35 22.54 8.59
N LEU A 262 -3.71 22.74 7.44
CA LEU A 262 -2.35 22.25 7.17
C LEU A 262 -1.39 23.40 6.85
N PRO A 263 -0.10 23.28 7.22
CA PRO A 263 0.94 24.20 6.77
C PRO A 263 1.06 24.23 5.24
N LYS A 264 1.54 25.36 4.71
CA LYS A 264 1.71 25.58 3.26
C LYS A 264 2.60 24.52 2.59
N GLU A 265 3.50 23.89 3.34
CA GLU A 265 4.42 22.87 2.86
C GLU A 265 3.68 21.64 2.29
N PHE A 266 2.49 21.31 2.82
CA PHE A 266 1.64 20.25 2.27
C PHE A 266 0.99 20.65 0.94
N ALA A 267 0.56 21.91 0.82
CA ALA A 267 0.05 22.45 -0.44
C ALA A 267 1.15 22.46 -1.52
N GLU A 268 2.33 22.98 -1.17
CA GLU A 268 3.49 23.00 -2.06
C GLU A 268 3.93 21.59 -2.49
N PHE A 269 3.81 20.59 -1.61
CA PHE A 269 4.07 19.19 -1.96
C PHE A 269 3.09 18.69 -3.03
N ILE A 270 1.78 18.88 -2.84
CA ILE A 270 0.76 18.46 -3.80
C ILE A 270 0.96 19.17 -5.14
N ASP A 271 1.13 20.49 -5.13
CA ASP A 271 1.29 21.28 -6.35
C ASP A 271 2.60 20.94 -7.07
N TYR A 272 3.69 20.68 -6.34
CA TYR A 272 4.94 20.19 -6.93
C TYR A 272 4.73 18.85 -7.65
N THR A 273 4.10 17.87 -7.00
CA THR A 273 3.88 16.54 -7.62
C THR A 273 3.04 16.61 -8.89
N ARG A 274 2.03 17.48 -8.93
CA ARG A 274 1.19 17.73 -10.11
C ARG A 274 1.94 18.45 -11.24
N SER A 275 2.97 19.22 -10.91
CA SER A 275 3.76 19.97 -11.91
C SER A 275 4.80 19.12 -12.64
N LEU A 276 5.18 17.97 -12.08
CA LEU A 276 6.17 17.06 -12.66
C LEU A 276 5.68 16.51 -13.99
N LYS A 277 6.58 16.43 -14.98
CA LYS A 277 6.30 15.78 -16.26
C LYS A 277 6.34 14.25 -16.12
N PHE A 278 5.76 13.57 -17.10
CA PHE A 278 5.88 12.12 -17.18
C PHE A 278 7.36 11.74 -17.36
N GLY A 279 7.84 10.74 -16.60
CA GLY A 279 9.25 10.36 -16.56
C GLY A 279 10.20 11.38 -15.89
N GLU A 280 9.70 12.48 -15.33
CA GLU A 280 10.54 13.41 -14.57
C GLU A 280 10.82 12.86 -13.18
N ARG A 281 12.10 12.58 -12.88
CA ARG A 281 12.49 12.04 -11.57
C ARG A 281 12.26 13.09 -10.46
N PRO A 282 11.40 12.81 -9.46
CA PRO A 282 11.16 13.72 -8.35
C PRO A 282 12.42 13.98 -7.52
N ASN A 283 12.55 15.19 -6.97
CA ASN A 283 13.59 15.49 -5.99
C ASN A 283 13.12 15.11 -4.57
N TYR A 284 13.25 13.82 -4.21
CA TYR A 284 12.82 13.30 -2.90
C TYR A 284 13.48 14.01 -1.72
N GLY A 285 14.76 14.39 -1.86
CA GLY A 285 15.48 15.15 -0.85
C GLY A 285 14.88 16.54 -0.60
N HIS A 286 14.41 17.22 -1.65
CA HIS A 286 13.65 18.46 -1.52
C HIS A 286 12.29 18.23 -0.83
N LEU A 287 11.58 17.16 -1.20
CA LEU A 287 10.29 16.83 -0.60
C LEU A 287 10.38 16.52 0.89
N ARG A 288 11.37 15.71 1.31
CA ARG A 288 11.61 15.45 2.75
C ARG A 288 11.92 16.71 3.54
N LYS A 289 12.68 17.65 2.95
CA LYS A 289 13.00 18.94 3.59
C LYS A 289 11.77 19.82 3.84
N LYS A 290 10.63 19.58 3.18
CA LYS A 290 9.36 20.25 3.47
C LYS A 290 8.71 19.75 4.78
N PHE A 291 9.09 18.56 5.24
CA PHE A 291 8.55 17.94 6.46
C PHE A 291 9.62 17.73 7.54
N PRO A 292 10.37 18.77 7.95
CA PRO A 292 11.44 18.59 8.93
C PRO A 292 10.84 18.31 10.31
N LEU A 293 11.30 17.23 10.95
CA LEU A 293 10.98 16.92 12.34
C LEU A 293 11.44 18.02 13.30
N SER A 294 12.40 18.85 12.89
CA SER A 294 12.91 20.00 13.64
C SER A 294 12.17 21.32 13.36
N SER A 295 11.01 21.29 12.70
CA SER A 295 10.17 22.47 12.52
C SER A 295 9.85 23.08 13.88
N ARG A 296 10.57 24.18 14.17
CA ARG A 296 10.57 24.93 15.43
C ARG A 296 9.12 25.29 15.77
N GLY A 297 8.50 24.59 16.72
CA GLY A 297 7.16 24.94 17.21
C GLY A 297 6.21 23.78 17.47
N VAL A 298 6.58 22.53 17.20
CA VAL A 298 5.77 21.37 17.63
C VAL A 298 6.24 20.95 19.03
N PRO A 299 5.46 21.14 20.10
CA PRO A 299 5.84 20.67 21.43
C PRO A 299 6.03 19.14 21.41
N ILE A 300 7.07 18.67 22.10
CA ILE A 300 7.33 17.25 22.30
C ILE A 300 6.20 16.64 23.12
#